data_AF-A0A8H4ERT2-F1
#
_entry.id   AF-A0A8H4ERT2-F1
#
_cell.length_a   1.000
_cell.length_b   1.000
_cell.length_c   1.000
_cell.angle_alpha   90.00
_cell.angle_beta   90.00
_cell.angle_gamma   90.00
#
_symmetry.space_group_name_H-M   'P 1'
#
loop_
_entity.id
_entity.type
_entity.pdbx_description
1 polymer ?
#
loop_
_entity_poly.entity_id
_entity_poly.type
_entity_poly.pdbx_seq_one_letter_code
_entity_poly.pdbx_strand_id
1 'polypeptide(L)'
;MNHLSQHHINTDGSINLPLGRALETYINSLPLLVNCKLKKQSRLYVNENIKAGLITLKCVEGAIDYIVWKTVQGQKKSTNRIDDIIELTNKGRERVAKIKQNIAQDLTVWRWVLFYDGNIGCERACGGLGECKQECSNFGLKNNLKNDFDMHKCAVRVITKVMLSNVKDPLPVQLIIQGIHRTSALAIPDAKSARIYLSLQTRDKIISARHGHRNTEVEITMKVLAPYNNTNETHLTHLHKTCKDLCTEQQQKD
;
A
#
# COMPACT_ATOMS: atom_id res chain seq x y z
N MET A 1 -19.63 11.77 -9.96
CA MET A 1 -19.72 12.80 -8.89
C MET A 1 -18.48 12.65 -8.01
N ASN A 2 -17.60 13.65 -8.02
CA ASN A 2 -16.38 13.67 -7.22
C ASN A 2 -16.75 13.87 -5.74
N HIS A 3 -16.79 12.79 -4.95
CA HIS A 3 -16.70 12.91 -3.50
C HIS A 3 -15.27 13.37 -3.17
N LEU A 4 -15.04 14.68 -3.19
CA LEU A 4 -13.90 15.29 -2.53
C LEU A 4 -13.96 14.82 -1.07
N SER A 5 -13.01 13.97 -0.69
CA SER A 5 -12.87 13.48 0.67
C SER A 5 -12.73 14.71 1.57
N GLN A 6 -13.62 14.87 2.55
CA GLN A 6 -13.46 15.90 3.58
C GLN A 6 -12.09 15.70 4.22
N HIS A 7 -11.29 16.76 4.23
CA HIS A 7 -9.96 16.77 4.81
C HIS A 7 -9.71 18.11 5.46
N HIS A 8 -8.84 18.14 6.45
CA HIS A 8 -8.42 19.36 7.12
C HIS A 8 -6.90 19.44 7.13
N ILE A 9 -6.35 20.55 6.67
CA ILE A 9 -4.90 20.79 6.67
C ILE A 9 -4.58 21.56 7.95
N ASN A 10 -3.75 20.96 8.81
CA ASN A 10 -3.29 21.58 10.04
C ASN A 10 -2.17 22.59 9.76
N THR A 11 -1.89 23.47 10.72
CA THR A 11 -0.83 24.49 10.61
C THR A 11 0.58 23.90 10.48
N ASP A 12 0.79 22.68 10.95
CA ASP A 12 2.07 21.95 10.82
C ASP A 12 2.23 21.22 9.47
N GLY A 13 1.27 21.40 8.55
CA GLY A 13 1.25 20.76 7.22
C GLY A 13 0.76 19.32 7.23
N SER A 14 0.40 18.75 8.38
CA SER A 14 -0.27 17.44 8.44
C SER A 14 -1.74 17.55 8.00
N ILE A 15 -2.31 16.44 7.53
CA ILE A 15 -3.65 16.42 6.95
C ILE A 15 -4.52 15.44 7.75
N ASN A 16 -5.62 15.92 8.32
CA ASN A 16 -6.61 15.09 8.98
C ASN A 16 -7.63 14.57 7.97
N LEU A 17 -7.87 13.26 8.00
CA LEU A 17 -8.70 12.52 7.05
C LEU A 17 -9.66 11.57 7.78
N PRO A 18 -10.80 11.21 7.17
CA PRO A 18 -11.67 10.15 7.66
C PRO A 18 -10.97 8.78 7.58
N LEU A 19 -11.42 7.84 8.41
CA LEU A 19 -11.05 6.42 8.31
C LEU A 19 -11.65 5.78 7.06
N GLY A 20 -11.17 4.59 6.74
CA GLY A 20 -11.75 3.77 5.68
C GLY A 20 -11.26 4.11 4.29
N ARG A 21 -12.12 3.84 3.29
CA ARG A 21 -11.83 4.01 1.86
C ARG A 21 -11.36 5.42 1.50
N ALA A 22 -11.88 6.44 2.19
CA ALA A 22 -11.53 7.82 1.91
C ALA A 22 -10.05 8.12 2.14
N LEU A 23 -9.40 7.48 3.13
CA LEU A 23 -7.95 7.57 3.32
C LEU A 23 -7.18 6.97 2.13
N GLU A 24 -7.58 5.79 1.69
CA GLU A 24 -6.95 5.12 0.54
C GLU A 24 -7.14 5.93 -0.75
N THR A 25 -8.35 6.43 -0.99
CA THR A 25 -8.67 7.30 -2.14
C THR A 25 -7.82 8.56 -2.12
N TYR A 26 -7.70 9.23 -0.97
CA TYR A 26 -6.90 10.44 -0.83
C TYR A 26 -5.41 10.18 -1.11
N ILE A 27 -4.83 9.12 -0.54
CA ILE A 27 -3.42 8.78 -0.78
C ILE A 27 -3.18 8.51 -2.28
N ASN A 28 -4.12 7.83 -2.95
CA ASN A 28 -3.99 7.52 -4.37
C ASN A 28 -4.26 8.71 -5.30
N SER A 29 -4.89 9.79 -4.81
CA SER A 29 -5.14 11.00 -5.60
C SER A 29 -4.02 12.04 -5.50
N LEU A 30 -3.08 11.88 -4.56
CA LEU A 30 -1.97 12.82 -4.38
C LEU A 30 -1.08 12.90 -5.63
N PRO A 31 -0.94 14.08 -6.28
CA PRO A 31 -0.15 14.23 -7.50
C PRO A 31 1.29 13.74 -7.36
N LEU A 32 1.91 14.00 -6.21
CA LEU A 32 3.28 13.56 -5.88
C LEU A 32 3.45 12.03 -5.79
N LEU A 33 2.36 11.26 -5.85
CA LEU A 33 2.35 9.79 -5.76
C LEU A 33 1.76 9.11 -7.02
N VAL A 34 1.38 9.87 -8.06
CA VAL A 34 0.66 9.35 -9.24
C VAL A 34 1.40 8.22 -9.96
N ASN A 35 2.74 8.19 -9.87
CA ASN A 35 3.59 7.13 -10.45
C ASN A 35 4.35 6.32 -9.39
N CYS A 36 4.05 6.55 -8.11
CA CYS A 36 4.72 5.86 -7.02
C CYS A 36 3.98 4.56 -6.65
N LYS A 37 4.61 3.41 -6.87
CA LYS A 37 4.18 2.13 -6.28
C LYS A 37 4.56 2.10 -4.80
N LEU A 38 3.65 2.57 -3.95
CA LEU A 38 3.85 2.55 -2.50
C LEU A 38 3.87 1.12 -1.96
N LYS A 39 4.97 0.76 -1.30
CA LYS A 39 5.07 -0.43 -0.46
C LYS A 39 4.63 -0.08 0.96
N LYS A 40 3.93 -1.02 1.58
CA LYS A 40 3.47 -0.94 2.97
C LYS A 40 4.53 -1.60 3.85
N GLN A 41 4.90 -0.97 4.95
CA GLN A 41 5.72 -1.66 5.95
C GLN A 41 4.97 -2.89 6.50
N SER A 42 5.70 -4.01 6.63
CA SER A 42 5.16 -5.34 6.94
C SER A 42 4.31 -5.37 8.22
N ARG A 43 3.27 -6.21 8.19
CA ARG A 43 2.05 -6.16 9.04
C ARG A 43 1.85 -7.43 9.88
N LEU A 44 2.93 -8.14 10.22
CA LEU A 44 2.81 -9.51 10.72
C LEU A 44 2.39 -9.62 12.20
N TYR A 45 2.34 -8.51 12.93
CA TYR A 45 1.96 -8.50 14.34
C TYR A 45 0.58 -7.89 14.55
N VAL A 46 -0.24 -8.61 15.33
CA VAL A 46 -1.52 -8.09 15.83
C VAL A 46 -1.20 -6.83 16.63
N ASN A 47 -1.92 -5.75 16.33
CA ASN A 47 -1.73 -4.47 16.98
C ASN A 47 -1.88 -4.62 18.50
N GLU A 48 -0.87 -4.19 19.26
CA GLU A 48 -0.85 -4.33 20.72
C GLU A 48 -2.06 -3.66 21.39
N ASN A 49 -2.63 -2.62 20.77
CA ASN A 49 -3.84 -1.95 21.27
C ASN A 49 -5.12 -2.78 21.09
N ILE A 50 -5.14 -3.67 20.08
CA ILE A 50 -6.20 -4.69 19.92
C ILE A 50 -6.03 -5.76 21.00
N LYS A 51 -4.80 -6.25 21.22
CA LYS A 51 -4.52 -7.23 22.29
C LYS A 51 -4.84 -6.69 23.68
N ALA A 52 -4.53 -5.42 23.92
CA ALA A 52 -4.87 -4.71 25.16
C ALA A 52 -6.37 -4.45 25.32
N GLY A 53 -7.17 -4.71 24.28
CA GLY A 53 -8.61 -4.54 24.26
C GLY A 53 -9.06 -3.08 24.27
N LEU A 54 -8.23 -2.14 23.78
CA LEU A 54 -8.57 -0.71 23.70
C LEU A 54 -9.39 -0.39 22.46
N ILE A 55 -9.07 -1.07 21.36
CA ILE A 55 -9.73 -0.87 20.06
C ILE A 55 -10.12 -2.21 19.43
N THR A 56 -11.12 -2.14 18.56
CA THR A 56 -11.47 -3.18 17.60
C THR A 56 -11.40 -2.62 16.20
N LEU A 57 -11.17 -3.48 15.21
CA LEU A 57 -11.21 -3.11 13.80
C LEU A 57 -12.47 -3.67 13.17
N LYS A 58 -13.17 -2.83 12.42
CA LYS A 58 -14.23 -3.23 11.50
C LYS A 58 -13.76 -3.02 10.08
N CYS A 59 -14.00 -4.04 9.26
CA CYS A 59 -13.81 -3.91 7.82
C CYS A 59 -14.90 -2.99 7.25
N VAL A 60 -14.55 -2.25 6.21
CA VAL A 60 -15.55 -1.55 5.38
C VAL A 60 -16.40 -2.62 4.65
N GLU A 61 -17.71 -2.44 4.66
CA GLU A 61 -18.66 -3.34 4.00
C GLU A 61 -18.35 -3.48 2.50
N GLY A 62 -18.39 -4.71 1.97
CA GLY A 62 -18.06 -5.00 0.57
C GLY A 62 -16.56 -5.09 0.23
N ALA A 63 -15.67 -5.02 1.23
CA ALA A 63 -14.23 -5.19 1.00
C ALA A 63 -13.85 -6.68 0.85
N ILE A 64 -13.38 -7.08 -0.33
CA ILE A 64 -13.07 -8.49 -0.68
C ILE A 64 -11.58 -8.85 -0.41
N ASP A 65 -10.72 -7.85 -0.17
CA ASP A 65 -9.30 -8.00 0.22
C ASP A 65 -9.14 -8.51 1.68
N TYR A 66 -9.48 -9.79 1.92
CA TYR A 66 -9.44 -10.42 3.25
C TYR A 66 -8.72 -11.77 3.20
N ILE A 67 -7.43 -11.76 3.55
CA ILE A 67 -6.79 -13.01 4.01
C ILE A 67 -7.14 -13.16 5.47
N VAL A 68 -8.05 -14.08 5.75
CA VAL A 68 -8.10 -14.72 7.05
C VAL A 68 -7.50 -16.09 6.97
N TRP A 69 -6.67 -16.38 7.94
CA TRP A 69 -6.18 -17.72 8.17
C TRP A 69 -6.51 -18.14 9.58
N LYS A 70 -6.75 -19.44 9.75
CA LYS A 70 -6.70 -20.07 11.06
C LYS A 70 -5.26 -20.47 11.33
N THR A 71 -4.73 -20.08 12.49
CA THR A 71 -3.49 -20.65 12.99
C THR A 71 -3.66 -22.14 13.26
N VAL A 72 -2.56 -22.87 13.42
CA VAL A 72 -2.55 -24.28 13.85
C VAL A 72 -3.33 -24.48 15.16
N GLN A 73 -3.38 -23.44 16.01
CA GLN A 73 -4.12 -23.41 17.28
C GLN A 73 -5.60 -23.01 17.13
N GLY A 74 -6.14 -22.97 15.91
CA GLY A 74 -7.54 -22.62 15.63
C GLY A 74 -7.88 -21.13 15.69
N GLN A 75 -6.96 -20.26 16.11
CA GLN A 75 -7.18 -18.81 16.16
C GLN A 75 -7.34 -18.21 14.77
N LYS A 76 -8.39 -17.43 14.55
CA LYS A 76 -8.62 -16.67 13.31
C LYS A 76 -7.76 -15.41 13.33
N LYS A 77 -6.86 -15.23 12.35
CA LYS A 77 -6.02 -14.05 12.15
C LYS A 77 -6.29 -13.42 10.80
N SER A 78 -6.19 -12.10 10.71
CA SER A 78 -6.30 -11.34 9.47
C SER A 78 -5.12 -10.38 9.29
N THR A 79 -4.88 -9.94 8.06
CA THR A 79 -3.95 -8.81 7.83
C THR A 79 -4.63 -7.49 8.20
N ASN A 80 -3.90 -6.57 8.84
CA ASN A 80 -4.34 -5.19 9.05
C ASN A 80 -4.42 -4.47 7.70
N ARG A 81 -5.39 -3.57 7.48
CA ARG A 81 -5.55 -2.80 6.24
C ARG A 81 -5.34 -1.30 6.46
N ILE A 82 -5.16 -0.53 5.38
CA ILE A 82 -5.08 0.94 5.56
C ILE A 82 -6.46 1.56 5.74
N ASP A 83 -7.47 0.94 5.14
CA ASP A 83 -8.87 1.34 5.11
C ASP A 83 -9.74 0.61 6.15
N ASP A 84 -9.14 0.08 7.22
CA ASP A 84 -9.93 -0.45 8.35
C ASP A 84 -10.59 0.71 9.11
N ILE A 85 -11.80 0.46 9.63
CA ILE A 85 -12.48 1.34 10.56
C ILE A 85 -12.09 0.95 11.99
N ILE A 86 -11.64 1.91 12.76
CA ILE A 86 -11.24 1.70 14.16
C ILE A 86 -12.41 2.07 15.06
N GLU A 87 -12.72 1.19 16.02
CA GLU A 87 -13.74 1.44 17.03
C GLU A 87 -13.17 1.32 18.44
N LEU A 88 -13.62 2.18 19.34
CA LEU A 88 -13.30 2.08 20.76
C LEU A 88 -14.12 0.96 21.41
N THR A 89 -13.46 0.15 22.24
CA THR A 89 -14.15 -0.72 23.20
C THR A 89 -14.60 0.09 24.43
N ASN A 90 -15.29 -0.55 25.39
CA ASN A 90 -15.56 0.06 26.70
C ASN A 90 -14.26 0.53 27.38
N LYS A 91 -13.27 -0.37 27.44
CA LYS A 91 -11.95 -0.08 28.01
C LYS A 91 -11.22 1.05 27.26
N GLY A 92 -11.36 1.09 25.94
CA GLY A 92 -10.86 2.20 25.11
C GLY A 92 -11.49 3.53 25.49
N ARG A 93 -12.83 3.57 25.63
CA ARG A 93 -13.56 4.78 26.06
C ARG A 93 -13.14 5.27 27.43
N GLU A 94 -12.99 4.37 28.40
CA GLU A 94 -12.50 4.71 29.74
C GLU A 94 -11.10 5.32 29.70
N ARG A 95 -10.21 4.74 28.87
CA ARG A 95 -8.85 5.28 28.70
C ARG A 95 -8.89 6.66 28.04
N VAL A 96 -9.74 6.88 27.04
CA VAL A 96 -9.95 8.21 26.42
C VAL A 96 -10.42 9.23 27.46
N ALA A 97 -11.35 8.85 28.34
CA ALA A 97 -11.81 9.74 29.42
C ALA A 97 -10.65 10.17 30.34
N LYS A 98 -9.78 9.21 30.73
CA LYS A 98 -8.58 9.52 31.52
C LYS A 98 -7.58 10.40 30.76
N ILE A 99 -7.44 10.23 29.45
CA ILE A 99 -6.56 11.07 28.61
C ILE A 99 -7.07 12.51 28.59
N LYS A 100 -8.38 12.70 28.38
CA LYS A 100 -9.02 14.03 28.39
C LYS A 100 -8.90 14.75 29.74
N GLN A 101 -8.77 14.00 30.83
CA GLN A 101 -8.53 14.52 32.18
C GLN A 101 -7.04 14.72 32.49
N ASN A 102 -6.12 14.49 31.54
CA ASN A 102 -4.67 14.50 31.73
C ASN A 102 -4.14 13.51 32.78
N ILE A 103 -4.94 12.50 33.16
CA ILE A 103 -4.55 11.42 34.08
C ILE A 103 -3.70 10.35 33.35
N ALA A 104 -3.80 10.34 32.03
CA ALA A 104 -3.26 9.31 31.17
C ALA A 104 -2.60 9.92 29.94
N GLN A 105 -1.42 9.44 29.58
CA GLN A 105 -0.83 9.75 28.28
C GLN A 105 -1.64 9.11 27.15
N ASP A 106 -1.81 9.87 26.07
CA ASP A 106 -2.39 9.38 24.84
C ASP A 106 -1.44 8.40 24.12
N LEU A 107 -2.00 7.61 23.21
CA LEU A 107 -1.29 6.53 22.53
C LEU A 107 -1.70 6.43 21.07
N THR A 108 -0.72 6.17 20.21
CA THR A 108 -0.97 5.86 18.81
C THR A 108 -1.54 4.46 18.70
N VAL A 109 -2.80 4.35 18.28
CA VAL A 109 -3.50 3.07 18.13
C VAL A 109 -3.38 2.48 16.74
N TRP A 110 -3.06 3.30 15.76
CA TRP A 110 -2.91 2.89 14.38
C TRP A 110 -1.79 3.67 13.74
N ARG A 111 -0.91 3.00 13.01
CA ARG A 111 0.17 3.66 12.29
C ARG A 111 0.52 2.91 11.02
N TRP A 112 0.47 3.60 9.89
CA TRP A 112 1.01 3.12 8.63
C TRP A 112 2.22 3.93 8.23
N VAL A 113 3.23 3.24 7.70
CA VAL A 113 4.30 3.87 6.92
C VAL A 113 4.25 3.24 5.54
N LEU A 114 4.04 4.08 4.54
CA LEU A 114 4.15 3.73 3.14
C LEU A 114 5.37 4.42 2.54
N PHE A 115 6.11 3.69 1.72
CA PHE A 115 7.34 4.16 1.09
C PHE A 115 7.37 3.76 -0.37
N TYR A 116 8.03 4.57 -1.20
CA TYR A 116 8.30 4.22 -2.58
C TYR A 116 9.49 3.27 -2.67
N ASP A 117 9.44 2.29 -3.58
CA ASP A 117 10.47 1.27 -3.71
C ASP A 117 11.73 1.70 -4.48
N GLY A 118 11.74 2.93 -5.01
CA GLY A 118 12.90 3.56 -5.62
C GLY A 118 13.26 3.00 -6.98
N ASN A 119 12.27 2.52 -7.74
CA ASN A 119 12.45 2.10 -9.13
C ASN A 119 12.70 3.32 -10.05
N ILE A 120 12.85 3.04 -11.36
CA ILE A 120 13.22 3.99 -12.43
C ILE A 120 12.56 5.37 -12.22
N GLY A 121 13.39 6.42 -12.27
CA GLY A 121 12.95 7.82 -12.18
C GLY A 121 13.15 8.51 -10.82
N CYS A 122 13.39 7.76 -9.75
CA CYS A 122 13.74 8.34 -8.44
C CYS A 122 15.24 8.50 -8.26
N GLU A 123 15.66 9.71 -7.88
CA GLU A 123 16.99 9.98 -7.37
C GLU A 123 17.12 9.43 -5.95
N ARG A 124 18.12 8.57 -5.75
CA ARG A 124 18.51 8.00 -4.47
C ARG A 124 19.27 9.04 -3.64
N ALA A 125 19.42 8.80 -2.33
CA ALA A 125 20.16 9.71 -1.45
C ALA A 125 21.64 9.92 -1.85
N CYS A 126 22.24 8.98 -2.59
CA CYS A 126 23.58 9.12 -3.17
C CYS A 126 23.61 9.89 -4.51
N GLY A 127 22.47 10.39 -4.99
CA GLY A 127 22.34 11.05 -6.29
C GLY A 127 22.30 10.09 -7.50
N GLY A 128 22.24 8.78 -7.26
CA GLY A 128 22.06 7.78 -8.33
C GLY A 128 20.60 7.68 -8.75
N LEU A 129 20.33 7.47 -10.04
CA LEU A 129 18.96 7.36 -10.58
C LEU A 129 18.58 5.90 -10.76
N GLY A 130 17.55 5.44 -10.06
CA GLY A 130 17.11 4.03 -10.12
C GLY A 130 18.10 3.03 -9.50
N GLU A 131 19.39 3.38 -9.37
CA GLU A 131 20.49 2.58 -8.82
C GLU A 131 21.43 3.45 -7.96
N CYS A 132 22.23 2.82 -7.10
CA CYS A 132 23.24 3.53 -6.31
C CYS A 132 24.50 3.76 -7.13
N LYS A 133 25.18 4.90 -6.89
CA LYS A 133 26.53 5.13 -7.43
C LYS A 133 27.53 4.15 -6.82
N GLN A 134 28.60 3.83 -7.55
CA GLN A 134 29.60 2.84 -7.12
C GLN A 134 30.30 3.22 -5.81
N GLU A 135 30.56 4.52 -5.63
CA GLU A 135 31.18 5.09 -4.43
C GLU A 135 30.24 5.17 -3.22
N CYS A 136 28.98 4.79 -3.37
CA CYS A 136 28.01 4.86 -2.29
C CYS A 136 28.30 3.81 -1.21
N SER A 137 28.22 4.19 0.07
CA SER A 137 28.33 3.24 1.20
C SER A 137 27.30 2.12 1.19
N ASN A 138 26.19 2.31 0.47
CA ASN A 138 25.13 1.32 0.30
C ASN A 138 25.31 0.49 -0.99
N PHE A 139 26.31 0.81 -1.82
CA PHE A 139 26.67 0.02 -2.98
C PHE A 139 27.17 -1.35 -2.52
N GLY A 140 26.56 -2.43 -3.03
CA GLY A 140 26.86 -3.80 -2.62
C GLY A 140 26.05 -4.36 -1.44
N LEU A 141 25.28 -3.54 -0.71
CA LEU A 141 24.32 -4.06 0.29
C LEU A 141 23.14 -4.76 -0.41
N LYS A 142 22.49 -5.71 0.28
CA LYS A 142 21.25 -6.34 -0.20
C LYS A 142 20.21 -5.24 -0.49
N ASN A 143 19.77 -5.14 -1.74
CA ASN A 143 18.88 -4.07 -2.22
C ASN A 143 19.40 -2.63 -2.02
N ASN A 144 20.70 -2.42 -1.77
CA ASN A 144 21.31 -1.15 -1.39
C ASN A 144 20.70 -0.46 -0.15
N LEU A 145 20.27 -1.26 0.83
CA LEU A 145 19.68 -0.75 2.07
C LEU A 145 20.45 -1.28 3.28
N LYS A 146 20.67 -0.41 4.28
CA LYS A 146 21.22 -0.79 5.59
C LYS A 146 20.25 -1.64 6.41
N ASN A 147 18.95 -1.34 6.29
CA ASN A 147 17.85 -2.07 6.92
C ASN A 147 16.52 -1.68 6.22
N ASP A 148 15.41 -2.29 6.66
CA ASP A 148 14.09 -2.06 6.06
C ASP A 148 13.55 -0.62 6.21
N PHE A 149 14.13 0.18 7.10
CA PHE A 149 13.77 1.58 7.33
C PHE A 149 14.64 2.57 6.54
N ASP A 150 15.72 2.09 5.91
CA ASP A 150 16.67 2.94 5.21
C ASP A 150 15.97 3.72 4.07
N MET A 151 16.12 5.05 4.11
CA MET A 151 15.51 5.99 3.16
C MET A 151 16.38 6.23 1.92
N HIS A 152 17.44 5.43 1.74
CA HIS A 152 18.40 5.59 0.65
C HIS A 152 17.78 5.57 -0.75
N LYS A 153 16.78 4.72 -0.98
CA LYS A 153 16.13 4.55 -2.29
C LYS A 153 15.22 5.72 -2.67
N CYS A 154 14.38 6.16 -1.73
CA CYS A 154 13.50 7.30 -1.90
C CYS A 154 13.26 7.91 -0.52
N ALA A 155 13.34 9.24 -0.44
CA ALA A 155 13.12 9.97 0.80
C ALA A 155 11.63 10.14 1.14
N VAL A 156 10.70 9.89 0.21
CA VAL A 156 9.26 10.05 0.52
C VAL A 156 8.77 8.98 1.48
N ARG A 157 8.12 9.43 2.54
CA ARG A 157 7.33 8.60 3.45
C ARG A 157 5.94 9.19 3.58
N VAL A 158 4.94 8.35 3.37
CA VAL A 158 3.55 8.66 3.70
C VAL A 158 3.26 7.96 5.02
N ILE A 159 3.05 8.73 6.07
CA ILE A 159 2.80 8.23 7.40
C ILE A 159 1.34 8.54 7.74
N THR A 160 0.57 7.54 8.11
CA THR A 160 -0.75 7.76 8.71
C THR A 160 -0.69 7.33 10.15
N LYS A 161 -1.33 8.09 11.04
CA LYS A 161 -1.48 7.70 12.43
C LYS A 161 -2.84 8.09 12.98
N VAL A 162 -3.34 7.31 13.94
CA VAL A 162 -4.56 7.60 14.70
C VAL A 162 -4.20 7.54 16.17
N MET A 163 -4.53 8.61 16.89
CA MET A 163 -4.43 8.66 18.35
C MET A 163 -5.68 8.07 18.97
N LEU A 164 -5.57 7.40 20.13
CA LEU A 164 -6.72 6.78 20.79
C LEU A 164 -7.80 7.82 21.10
N SER A 165 -7.39 9.00 21.57
CA SER A 165 -8.31 10.09 21.90
C SER A 165 -9.11 10.61 20.70
N ASN A 166 -8.54 10.52 19.49
CA ASN A 166 -9.13 11.04 18.26
C ASN A 166 -10.02 10.03 17.53
N VAL A 167 -10.11 8.76 17.97
CA VAL A 167 -10.84 7.70 17.20
C VAL A 167 -12.29 8.07 16.87
N LYS A 168 -12.93 8.91 17.69
CA LYS A 168 -14.33 9.35 17.49
C LYS A 168 -14.46 10.68 16.74
N ASP A 169 -13.36 11.31 16.37
CA ASP A 169 -13.39 12.54 15.61
C ASP A 169 -13.84 12.27 14.17
N PRO A 170 -14.44 13.25 13.47
CA PRO A 170 -14.83 13.08 12.06
C PRO A 170 -13.63 12.82 11.13
N LEU A 171 -12.46 13.38 11.47
CA LEU A 171 -11.22 13.28 10.70
C LEU A 171 -10.08 12.72 11.60
N PRO A 172 -10.19 11.46 12.05
CA PRO A 172 -9.34 10.92 13.11
C PRO A 172 -7.92 10.52 12.63
N VAL A 173 -7.71 10.43 11.32
CA VAL A 173 -6.43 10.00 10.74
C VAL A 173 -5.57 11.23 10.47
N GLN A 174 -4.42 11.33 11.12
CA GLN A 174 -3.39 12.30 10.75
C GLN A 174 -2.46 11.68 9.71
N LEU A 175 -2.46 12.25 8.50
CA LEU A 175 -1.56 11.96 7.41
C LEU A 175 -0.39 12.96 7.44
N ILE A 176 0.82 12.45 7.35
CA ILE A 176 2.06 13.21 7.32
C ILE A 176 2.86 12.73 6.11
N ILE A 177 3.27 13.65 5.26
CA ILE A 177 4.18 13.38 4.14
C ILE A 177 5.55 13.91 4.53
N GLN A 178 6.54 13.02 4.57
CA GLN A 178 7.92 13.38 4.88
C GLN A 178 8.81 13.16 3.65
N GLY A 179 9.85 13.98 3.55
CA GLY A 179 10.79 13.94 2.44
C GLY A 179 10.17 14.38 1.11
N ILE A 180 10.99 14.37 0.08
CA ILE A 180 10.61 14.83 -1.25
C ILE A 180 10.98 13.75 -2.25
N HIS A 181 10.08 13.47 -3.19
CA HIS A 181 10.39 12.59 -4.30
C HIS A 181 11.23 13.41 -5.28
N ARG A 182 12.49 13.04 -5.40
CA ARG A 182 13.39 13.68 -6.35
C ARG A 182 13.30 12.93 -7.67
N THR A 183 12.58 13.51 -8.62
CA THR A 183 12.56 13.06 -10.01
C THR A 183 13.64 13.80 -10.80
N SER A 184 14.37 13.08 -11.63
CA SER A 184 15.24 13.73 -12.62
C SER A 184 14.37 14.29 -13.75
N ALA A 185 14.72 15.48 -14.27
CA ALA A 185 14.05 16.09 -15.43
C ALA A 185 14.15 15.25 -16.72
N LEU A 186 15.04 14.25 -16.75
CA LEU A 186 15.06 13.21 -17.77
C LEU A 186 13.95 12.21 -17.46
N ALA A 187 12.72 12.60 -17.77
CA ALA A 187 11.65 11.64 -17.99
C ALA A 187 12.09 10.76 -19.18
N ILE A 188 12.64 9.59 -18.89
CA ILE A 188 12.61 8.51 -19.88
C ILE A 188 11.12 8.36 -20.19
N PRO A 189 10.70 8.45 -21.47
CA PRO A 189 9.31 8.21 -21.80
C PRO A 189 9.03 6.78 -21.35
N ASP A 190 8.26 6.64 -20.26
CA ASP A 190 7.71 5.36 -19.86
C ASP A 190 7.08 4.78 -21.12
N ALA A 191 7.55 3.62 -21.57
CA ALA A 191 6.80 2.80 -22.49
C ALA A 191 5.40 2.74 -21.89
N LYS A 192 4.42 3.40 -22.53
CA LYS A 192 3.11 3.75 -21.97
C LYS A 192 2.49 2.54 -21.28
N SER A 193 2.81 2.31 -20.03
CA SER A 193 2.11 1.36 -19.19
C SER A 193 0.87 2.12 -18.81
N ALA A 194 -0.16 2.02 -19.65
CA ALA A 194 -1.46 2.56 -19.33
C ALA A 194 -1.86 1.91 -18.00
N ARG A 195 -1.78 2.68 -16.91
CA ARG A 195 -2.15 2.19 -15.59
C ARG A 195 -3.64 1.86 -15.67
N ILE A 196 -3.96 0.57 -15.77
CA ILE A 196 -5.35 0.14 -15.82
C ILE A 196 -5.96 0.50 -14.47
N TYR A 197 -6.87 1.49 -14.47
CA TYR A 197 -7.66 1.84 -13.30
C TYR A 197 -8.74 0.78 -13.11
N LEU A 198 -8.30 -0.35 -12.58
CA LEU A 198 -9.19 -1.45 -12.21
C LEU A 198 -10.17 -0.97 -11.14
N SER A 199 -11.44 -1.35 -11.31
CA SER A 199 -12.43 -1.14 -10.26
C SER A 199 -11.97 -1.83 -8.97
N LEU A 200 -12.42 -1.32 -7.83
CA LEU A 200 -12.07 -1.88 -6.52
C LEU A 200 -12.43 -3.38 -6.44
N GLN A 201 -13.59 -3.76 -6.99
CA GLN A 201 -14.02 -5.15 -7.08
C GLN A 201 -13.08 -6.01 -7.96
N THR A 202 -12.54 -5.44 -9.04
CA THR A 202 -11.60 -6.12 -9.93
C THR A 202 -10.23 -6.30 -9.27
N ARG A 203 -9.74 -5.28 -8.55
CA ARG A 203 -8.49 -5.37 -7.77
C ARG A 203 -8.59 -6.47 -6.73
N ASP A 204 -9.70 -6.51 -6.01
CA ASP A 204 -9.93 -7.52 -4.99
C ASP A 204 -9.97 -8.93 -5.60
N LYS A 205 -10.65 -9.11 -6.75
CA LYS A 205 -10.67 -10.39 -7.50
C LYS A 205 -9.28 -10.85 -7.94
N ILE A 206 -8.41 -9.94 -8.39
CA ILE A 206 -7.03 -10.25 -8.79
C ILE A 206 -6.21 -10.74 -7.60
N ILE A 207 -6.35 -10.09 -6.45
CA ILE A 207 -5.65 -10.48 -5.22
C ILE A 207 -6.12 -11.88 -4.78
N SER A 208 -7.44 -12.14 -4.77
CA SER A 208 -7.97 -13.47 -4.48
C SER A 208 -7.45 -14.53 -5.46
N ALA A 209 -7.37 -14.23 -6.76
CA ALA A 209 -6.86 -15.15 -7.78
C ALA A 209 -5.38 -15.49 -7.59
N ARG A 210 -4.54 -14.50 -7.22
CA ARG A 210 -3.11 -14.71 -6.90
C ARG A 210 -2.91 -15.72 -5.76
N HIS A 211 -3.75 -15.64 -4.73
CA HIS A 211 -3.56 -16.40 -3.50
C HIS A 211 -4.31 -17.74 -3.49
N GLY A 212 -5.48 -17.86 -4.13
CA GLY A 212 -6.29 -19.07 -4.14
C GLY A 212 -5.73 -20.22 -4.98
N HIS A 213 -4.88 -19.93 -5.97
CA HIS A 213 -4.44 -20.95 -6.93
C HIS A 213 -2.93 -21.01 -7.19
N ARG A 214 -2.10 -20.22 -6.50
CA ARG A 214 -0.73 -19.92 -6.97
C ARG A 214 -0.72 -19.48 -8.45
N ASN A 215 -1.79 -18.80 -8.88
CA ASN A 215 -1.94 -18.44 -10.28
C ASN A 215 -0.79 -17.54 -10.70
N THR A 216 -0.18 -17.89 -11.83
CA THR A 216 0.91 -17.11 -12.42
C THR A 216 0.37 -15.77 -12.92
N GLU A 217 1.25 -14.78 -13.10
CA GLU A 217 0.91 -13.46 -13.67
C GLU A 217 0.12 -13.57 -15.00
N VAL A 218 0.38 -14.64 -15.74
CA VAL A 218 -0.29 -15.02 -16.99
C VAL A 218 -1.77 -15.36 -16.78
N GLU A 219 -2.10 -16.19 -15.77
CA GLU A 219 -3.48 -16.61 -15.52
C GLU A 219 -4.38 -15.46 -15.03
N ILE A 220 -3.82 -14.52 -14.28
CA ILE A 220 -4.53 -13.32 -13.84
C ILE A 220 -4.86 -12.43 -15.03
N THR A 221 -3.91 -12.29 -15.95
CA THR A 221 -4.07 -11.53 -17.17
C THR A 221 -5.16 -12.13 -18.06
N MET A 222 -5.19 -13.47 -18.19
CA MET A 222 -6.16 -14.17 -19.03
C MET A 222 -7.57 -14.27 -18.43
N LYS A 223 -7.70 -14.49 -17.11
CA LYS A 223 -9.00 -14.77 -16.48
C LYS A 223 -9.67 -13.54 -15.90
N VAL A 224 -8.89 -12.61 -15.36
CA VAL A 224 -9.42 -11.51 -14.56
C VAL A 224 -9.37 -10.19 -15.32
N LEU A 225 -8.36 -10.01 -16.19
CA LEU A 225 -8.17 -8.77 -16.96
C LEU A 225 -8.71 -8.84 -18.39
N ALA A 226 -8.94 -10.02 -18.97
CA ALA A 226 -9.47 -10.19 -20.32
C ALA A 226 -10.74 -9.36 -20.61
N PRO A 227 -11.77 -9.37 -19.73
CA PRO A 227 -12.99 -8.58 -19.96
C PRO A 227 -12.74 -7.07 -20.03
N TYR A 228 -11.65 -6.57 -19.44
CA TYR A 228 -11.30 -5.15 -19.41
C TYR A 228 -10.48 -4.70 -20.62
N ASN A 229 -9.94 -5.66 -21.40
CA ASN A 229 -9.17 -5.41 -22.62
C ASN A 229 -10.00 -5.62 -23.89
N ASN A 230 -11.34 -5.69 -23.80
CA ASN A 230 -12.23 -6.07 -24.92
C ASN A 230 -11.79 -7.38 -25.63
N THR A 231 -11.15 -8.29 -24.89
CA THR A 231 -10.56 -9.51 -25.44
C THR A 231 -11.07 -10.72 -24.66
N ASN A 232 -11.26 -11.87 -25.31
CA ASN A 232 -11.71 -13.08 -24.61
C ASN A 232 -10.51 -13.90 -24.07
N GLU A 233 -10.77 -14.69 -23.01
CA GLU A 233 -9.77 -15.54 -22.35
C GLU A 233 -9.10 -16.51 -23.33
N THR A 234 -9.88 -17.07 -24.26
CA THR A 234 -9.45 -18.05 -25.27
C THR A 234 -8.42 -17.46 -26.24
N HIS A 235 -8.61 -16.21 -26.66
CA HIS A 235 -7.77 -15.47 -27.59
C HIS A 235 -6.44 -15.06 -26.94
N LEU A 236 -6.46 -14.62 -25.68
CA LEU A 236 -5.24 -14.34 -24.92
C LEU A 236 -4.45 -15.63 -24.64
N THR A 237 -5.13 -16.73 -24.32
CA THR A 237 -4.51 -18.06 -24.13
C THR A 237 -3.81 -18.53 -25.40
N HIS A 238 -4.44 -18.34 -26.57
CA HIS A 238 -3.85 -18.62 -27.87
C HIS A 238 -2.61 -17.76 -28.12
N LEU A 239 -2.71 -16.42 -28.02
CA LEU A 239 -1.59 -15.50 -28.23
C LEU A 239 -0.36 -15.81 -27.36
N HIS A 240 -0.58 -16.15 -26.09
CA HIS A 240 0.51 -16.49 -25.19
C HIS A 240 1.17 -17.84 -25.54
N LYS A 241 0.39 -18.84 -25.98
CA LYS A 241 0.95 -20.09 -26.51
C LYS A 241 1.78 -19.82 -27.77
N THR A 242 1.23 -19.06 -28.72
CA THR A 242 1.93 -18.71 -29.97
C THR A 242 3.19 -17.86 -29.72
N CYS A 243 3.19 -16.95 -28.74
CA CYS A 243 4.40 -16.18 -28.37
C CYS A 243 5.45 -17.02 -27.64
N LYS A 244 5.06 -18.05 -26.88
CA LYS A 244 6.01 -19.02 -26.32
C LYS A 244 6.65 -19.86 -27.42
N ASP A 245 5.85 -20.29 -28.40
CA ASP A 245 6.33 -21.07 -29.54
C ASP A 245 7.29 -20.26 -30.44
N LEU A 246 7.16 -18.93 -30.49
CA LEU A 246 8.10 -18.02 -31.16
C LEU A 246 9.43 -17.82 -30.41
N CYS A 247 9.52 -18.21 -29.13
CA CYS A 247 10.75 -18.11 -28.32
C CYS A 247 11.43 -19.46 -28.03
N THR A 248 10.91 -20.56 -28.58
CA THR A 248 11.57 -21.87 -28.50
C THR A 248 12.10 -22.29 -29.86
N GLU A 249 13.44 -22.34 -29.94
CA GLU A 249 14.26 -22.96 -30.99
C GLU A 249 14.23 -22.33 -32.41
N GLN A 250 14.93 -21.21 -32.57
CA GLN A 250 15.87 -21.14 -33.69
C GLN A 250 17.21 -21.68 -33.18
N GLN A 251 17.45 -22.98 -33.38
CA GLN A 251 18.80 -23.50 -33.43
C GLN A 251 19.53 -22.75 -34.55
N GLN A 252 20.56 -21.98 -34.19
CA GLN A 252 21.54 -21.52 -35.16
C GLN A 252 22.15 -22.77 -35.82
N LYS A 253 21.85 -22.96 -37.10
CA LYS A 253 22.60 -23.84 -37.98
C LYS A 253 23.65 -22.99 -38.67
N ASP A 254 24.90 -23.42 -38.58
CA ASP A 254 25.89 -23.13 -39.62
C ASP A 254 25.51 -23.86 -40.91
#